data_AF-A0A6G3ZD83-F1
#
_entry.id   AF-A0A6G3ZD83-F1
#
_cell.length_a   1.000
_cell.length_b   1.000
_cell.length_c   1.000
_cell.angle_alpha   90.00
_cell.angle_beta   90.00
_cell.angle_gamma   90.00
#
_symmetry.space_group_name_H-M   'P 1'
#
loop_
_entity.id
_entity.type
_entity.pdbx_description
1 polymer ?
#
loop_
_entity_poly.entity_id
_entity_poly.type
_entity_poly.pdbx_seq_one_letter_code
_entity_poly.pdbx_strand_id
1 'polypeptide(L)'
;MVNLAARQKQMPHLGQGFAFPFRMSQQGRLALSTQQQSVRESIWLILLTEPGERLYRPSFGCRLSELAFAPINAETLMLMRIWVQEALVQWEPRIEVDSVLAQPQVAQGVVFITINYRLRKTNVRQNLVYPFYLQGDLDESQTLNAGTVNAYLENG
;
A
#
# COMPACT_ATOMS: atom_id res chain seq x y z
N MET A 1 -13.26 -38.49 -14.91
CA MET A 1 -12.59 -37.18 -14.74
C MET A 1 -12.94 -36.68 -13.34
N VAL A 2 -11.99 -36.73 -12.40
CA VAL A 2 -12.23 -36.41 -10.98
C VAL A 2 -11.92 -34.94 -10.75
N ASN A 3 -12.94 -34.19 -10.34
CA ASN A 3 -12.87 -32.77 -10.04
C ASN A 3 -12.21 -32.58 -8.66
N LEU A 4 -10.95 -32.14 -8.64
CA LEU A 4 -10.21 -31.85 -7.41
C LEU A 4 -10.55 -30.42 -6.96
N ALA A 5 -11.75 -30.23 -6.43
CA ALA A 5 -12.08 -29.01 -5.70
C ALA A 5 -11.18 -28.94 -4.46
N ALA A 6 -10.22 -28.02 -4.49
CA ALA A 6 -9.32 -27.74 -3.38
C ALA A 6 -10.14 -27.48 -2.12
N ARG A 7 -10.14 -28.44 -1.20
CA ARG A 7 -10.84 -28.37 0.07
C ARG A 7 -10.14 -27.34 0.95
N GLN A 8 -10.58 -26.08 0.89
CA GLN A 8 -10.16 -25.06 1.84
C GLN A 8 -10.60 -25.50 3.23
N LYS A 9 -9.63 -25.97 4.02
CA LYS A 9 -9.81 -26.29 5.43
C LYS A 9 -10.02 -24.96 6.17
N GLN A 10 -11.28 -24.56 6.32
CA GLN A 10 -11.67 -23.51 7.25
C GLN A 10 -11.23 -23.97 8.63
N MET A 11 -10.14 -23.39 9.15
CA MET A 11 -9.75 -23.58 10.53
C MET A 11 -10.72 -22.75 11.39
N PRO A 12 -11.56 -23.39 12.20
CA PRO A 12 -12.44 -22.66 13.08
C PRO A 12 -11.59 -22.12 14.25
N HIS A 13 -11.96 -20.93 14.76
CA HIS A 13 -11.49 -20.35 16.02
C HIS A 13 -10.13 -19.60 16.06
N LEU A 14 -9.75 -18.83 15.02
CA LEU A 14 -8.87 -17.65 15.23
C LEU A 14 -9.69 -16.37 15.02
N GLY A 15 -9.58 -15.44 15.98
CA GLY A 15 -10.40 -14.23 16.06
C GLY A 15 -10.59 -13.54 14.73
N GLN A 16 -11.84 -13.47 14.28
CA GLN A 16 -12.25 -12.69 13.12
C GLN A 16 -12.43 -11.24 13.58
N GLY A 17 -11.66 -10.34 12.99
CA GLY A 17 -11.83 -8.89 13.16
C GLY A 17 -12.71 -8.33 12.05
N PHE A 18 -13.23 -7.11 12.26
CA PHE A 18 -13.87 -6.35 11.18
C PHE A 18 -12.89 -6.14 10.03
N ALA A 19 -13.39 -6.28 8.80
CA ALA A 19 -12.60 -6.02 7.60
C ALA A 19 -12.32 -4.52 7.44
N PHE A 20 -11.12 -4.19 6.98
CA PHE A 20 -10.71 -2.83 6.64
C PHE A 20 -10.25 -2.72 5.17
N PRO A 21 -10.68 -1.70 4.39
CA PRO A 21 -11.71 -0.73 4.74
C PRO A 21 -13.04 -1.42 5.05
N PHE A 22 -13.84 -0.79 5.92
CA PHE A 22 -15.12 -1.34 6.38
C PHE A 22 -16.01 -1.64 5.18
N ARG A 23 -16.44 -2.90 5.09
CA ARG A 23 -17.27 -3.41 3.99
C ARG A 23 -18.45 -4.18 4.57
N MET A 24 -19.55 -4.20 3.84
CA MET A 24 -20.69 -5.07 4.13
C MET A 24 -20.49 -6.41 3.41
N SER A 25 -20.82 -7.50 4.09
CA SER A 25 -20.96 -8.82 3.48
C SER A 25 -22.24 -8.88 2.63
N GLN A 26 -22.33 -9.86 1.73
CA GLN A 26 -23.54 -10.07 0.90
C GLN A 26 -24.82 -10.34 1.71
N GLN A 27 -24.68 -10.66 3.01
CA GLN A 27 -25.79 -10.90 3.94
C GLN A 27 -26.16 -9.67 4.77
N GLY A 28 -25.63 -8.47 4.42
CA GLY A 28 -25.93 -7.21 5.12
C GLY A 28 -25.23 -7.04 6.48
N ARG A 29 -24.36 -7.98 6.87
CA ARG A 29 -23.54 -7.90 8.09
C ARG A 29 -22.18 -7.27 7.79
N LEU A 30 -21.52 -6.65 8.77
CA LEU A 30 -20.14 -6.20 8.63
C LEU A 30 -19.23 -7.37 8.20
N ALA A 31 -18.41 -7.13 7.17
CA ALA A 31 -17.48 -8.12 6.66
C ALA A 31 -16.41 -8.42 7.71
N LEU A 32 -16.06 -9.70 7.81
CA LEU A 32 -15.03 -10.20 8.70
C LEU A 32 -13.80 -10.60 7.88
N SER A 33 -12.62 -10.24 8.37
CA SER A 33 -11.36 -10.58 7.71
C SER A 33 -10.83 -11.91 8.19
N THR A 34 -10.36 -12.73 7.24
CA THR A 34 -9.53 -13.90 7.54
C THR A 34 -8.20 -13.46 8.15
N GLN A 35 -7.47 -14.37 8.81
CA GLN A 35 -6.18 -14.03 9.42
C GLN A 35 -5.22 -13.37 8.42
N GLN A 36 -5.07 -13.94 7.21
CA GLN A 36 -4.22 -13.40 6.15
C GLN A 36 -4.70 -12.02 5.67
N GLN A 37 -6.00 -11.87 5.49
CA GLN A 37 -6.58 -10.60 5.05
C GLN A 37 -6.38 -9.51 6.13
N SER A 38 -6.62 -9.83 7.40
CA SER A 38 -6.44 -8.89 8.51
C SER A 38 -4.99 -8.39 8.65
N VAL A 39 -4.01 -9.18 8.23
CA VAL A 39 -2.60 -8.76 8.19
C VAL A 39 -2.37 -7.76 7.07
N ARG A 40 -2.89 -8.02 5.86
CA ARG A 40 -2.79 -7.04 4.76
C ARG A 40 -3.42 -5.71 5.15
N GLU A 41 -4.60 -5.76 5.76
CA GLU A 41 -5.36 -4.59 6.18
C GLU A 41 -4.64 -3.81 7.28
N SER A 42 -4.00 -4.51 8.22
CA SER A 42 -3.14 -3.92 9.24
C SER A 42 -1.92 -3.23 8.63
N ILE A 43 -1.24 -3.86 7.66
CA ILE A 43 -0.14 -3.25 6.89
C ILE A 43 -0.62 -1.94 6.24
N TRP A 44 -1.77 -1.95 5.57
CA TRP A 44 -2.35 -0.73 5.00
C TRP A 44 -2.58 0.36 6.04
N LEU A 45 -3.14 0.01 7.20
CA LEU A 45 -3.35 0.96 8.29
C LEU A 45 -2.05 1.54 8.84
N ILE A 46 -0.99 0.74 8.94
CA ILE A 46 0.32 1.22 9.41
C ILE A 46 0.91 2.22 8.42
N LEU A 47 0.83 1.92 7.11
CA LEU A 47 1.42 2.78 6.07
C LEU A 47 0.63 4.06 5.80
N LEU A 48 -0.68 4.06 6.06
CA LEU A 48 -1.56 5.22 5.87
C LEU A 48 -1.60 6.16 7.07
N THR A 49 -1.11 5.75 8.24
CA THR A 49 -1.17 6.54 9.46
C THR A 49 0.19 7.17 9.75
N GLU A 50 0.20 8.48 10.00
CA GLU A 50 1.40 9.20 10.44
C GLU A 50 1.56 9.11 11.96
N PRO A 51 2.79 8.95 12.49
CA PRO A 51 3.03 9.05 13.92
C PRO A 51 2.51 10.38 14.47
N GLY A 52 1.70 10.30 15.53
CA GLY A 52 1.03 11.44 16.16
C GLY A 52 -0.46 11.52 15.87
N GLU A 53 -0.96 10.92 14.78
CA GLU A 53 -2.39 10.96 14.43
C GLU A 53 -3.28 10.22 15.45
N ARG A 54 -2.75 9.19 16.09
CA ARG A 54 -3.49 8.39 17.07
C ARG A 54 -3.22 8.89 18.49
N LEU A 55 -4.23 9.56 19.07
CA LEU A 55 -4.16 10.14 20.42
C LEU A 55 -3.60 9.20 21.48
N TYR A 56 -4.10 7.95 21.55
CA TYR A 56 -3.68 6.97 22.55
C TYR A 56 -2.49 6.10 22.11
N ARG A 57 -1.97 6.30 20.89
CA ARG A 57 -0.80 5.59 20.33
C ARG A 57 0.00 6.52 19.40
N PRO A 58 0.64 7.56 19.94
CA PRO A 58 1.31 8.57 19.13
C PRO A 58 2.48 8.00 18.32
N SER A 59 3.09 6.89 18.74
CA SER A 59 4.16 6.25 17.97
C SER A 59 3.67 5.34 16.83
N PHE A 60 2.37 5.05 16.77
CA PHE A 60 1.82 4.16 15.73
C PHE A 60 1.81 4.85 14.37
N GLY A 61 2.34 4.17 13.35
CA GLY A 61 2.27 4.62 11.98
C GLY A 61 3.57 4.39 11.21
N CYS A 62 3.64 5.02 10.04
CA CYS A 62 4.82 5.08 9.19
C CYS A 62 5.01 6.52 8.72
N ARG A 63 6.26 6.98 8.70
CA ARG A 63 6.62 8.37 8.36
C ARG A 63 6.58 8.67 6.86
N LEU A 64 6.00 7.78 6.04
CA LEU A 64 5.99 7.92 4.58
C LEU A 64 5.41 9.27 4.11
N SER A 65 4.42 9.81 4.81
CA SER A 65 3.82 11.12 4.49
C SER A 65 4.84 12.26 4.46
N GLU A 66 5.90 12.21 5.25
CA GLU A 66 6.97 13.21 5.24
C GLU A 66 7.73 13.26 3.90
N LEU A 67 7.68 12.17 3.12
CA LEU A 67 8.30 12.09 1.80
C LEU A 67 7.35 12.45 0.66
N ALA A 68 6.09 12.81 0.92
CA ALA A 68 5.09 13.06 -0.12
C ALA A 68 5.49 14.16 -1.13
N PHE A 69 6.34 15.10 -0.70
CA PHE A 69 6.86 16.20 -1.51
C PHE A 69 8.37 16.08 -1.76
N ALA A 70 8.99 14.96 -1.38
CA ALA A 70 10.41 14.74 -1.62
C ALA A 70 10.68 14.40 -3.10
N PRO A 71 11.83 14.80 -3.65
CA PRO A 71 12.18 14.46 -5.03
C PRO A 71 12.32 12.95 -5.22
N ILE A 72 11.93 12.45 -6.40
CA ILE A 72 12.06 11.02 -6.76
C ILE A 72 13.53 10.70 -7.09
N ASN A 73 14.35 10.48 -6.07
CA ASN A 73 15.76 10.11 -6.21
C ASN A 73 16.10 8.85 -5.38
N ALA A 74 17.33 8.35 -5.52
CA ALA A 74 17.76 7.14 -4.83
C ALA A 74 17.71 7.24 -3.30
N GLU A 75 17.97 8.43 -2.75
CA GLU A 75 17.92 8.69 -1.30
C GLU A 75 16.48 8.56 -0.77
N THR A 76 15.52 9.24 -1.39
CA THR A 76 14.09 9.16 -1.05
C THR A 76 13.59 7.72 -1.13
N LEU A 77 13.95 6.98 -2.19
CA LEU A 77 13.56 5.58 -2.36
C LEU A 77 14.19 4.68 -1.28
N MET A 78 15.41 4.96 -0.84
CA MET A 78 16.06 4.24 0.25
C MET A 78 15.37 4.52 1.59
N LEU A 79 15.05 5.78 1.88
CA LEU A 79 14.32 6.17 3.08
C LEU A 79 12.93 5.50 3.16
N MET A 80 12.17 5.51 2.06
CA MET A 80 10.88 4.80 1.97
C MET A 80 11.02 3.33 2.37
N ARG A 81 12.04 2.64 1.87
CA ARG A 81 12.26 1.22 2.18
C ARG A 81 12.57 1.00 3.66
N ILE A 82 13.45 1.83 4.23
CA ILE A 82 13.85 1.74 5.64
C ILE A 82 12.64 2.00 6.54
N TRP A 83 11.92 3.10 6.32
CA TRP A 83 10.79 3.48 7.17
C TRP A 83 9.64 2.49 7.11
N VAL A 84 9.35 1.94 5.93
CA VAL A 84 8.37 0.87 5.78
C VAL A 84 8.81 -0.37 6.56
N GLN A 85 10.07 -0.78 6.41
CA GLN A 85 10.58 -1.96 7.10
C GLN A 85 10.53 -1.80 8.62
N GLU A 86 10.98 -0.66 9.15
CA GLU A 86 10.95 -0.35 10.58
C GLU A 86 9.53 -0.33 11.14
N ALA A 87 8.60 0.36 10.46
CA ALA A 87 7.21 0.43 10.87
C ALA A 87 6.55 -0.95 10.91
N LEU A 88 6.82 -1.81 9.92
CA LEU A 88 6.28 -3.16 9.88
C LEU A 88 6.85 -4.07 10.97
N VAL A 89 8.16 -3.99 11.22
CA VAL A 89 8.80 -4.75 12.31
C VAL A 89 8.24 -4.33 13.66
N GLN A 90 7.99 -3.04 13.86
CA GLN A 90 7.48 -2.51 15.12
C GLN A 90 5.99 -2.83 15.34
N TRP A 91 5.15 -2.66 14.32
CA TRP A 91 3.70 -2.63 14.49
C TRP A 91 2.98 -3.89 14.01
N GLU A 92 3.62 -4.76 13.23
CA GLU A 92 3.01 -6.00 12.72
C GLU A 92 3.82 -7.25 13.10
N PRO A 93 3.81 -7.68 14.37
CA PRO A 93 4.62 -8.82 14.83
C PRO A 93 4.21 -10.17 14.23
N ARG A 94 3.04 -10.26 13.56
CA ARG A 94 2.57 -11.51 12.94
C ARG A 94 3.33 -11.85 11.65
N ILE A 95 4.09 -10.90 11.09
CA ILE A 95 4.87 -11.11 9.87
C ILE A 95 6.37 -11.15 10.14
N GLU A 96 7.07 -11.76 9.19
CA GLU A 96 8.51 -11.65 8.98
C GLU A 96 8.71 -11.02 7.61
N VAL A 97 9.33 -9.84 7.55
CA VAL A 97 9.55 -9.10 6.30
C VAL A 97 10.77 -9.69 5.59
N ASP A 98 10.57 -10.25 4.40
CA ASP A 98 11.64 -10.82 3.59
C ASP A 98 12.34 -9.72 2.76
N SER A 99 11.57 -8.78 2.20
CA SER A 99 12.14 -7.65 1.45
C SER A 99 11.14 -6.52 1.26
N VAL A 100 11.63 -5.28 1.23
CA VAL A 100 10.88 -4.08 0.79
C VAL A 100 11.59 -3.48 -0.43
N LEU A 101 10.83 -3.26 -1.51
CA LEU A 101 11.30 -2.65 -2.75
C LEU A 101 10.49 -1.38 -3.03
N ALA A 102 11.14 -0.30 -3.45
CA ALA A 102 10.48 0.93 -3.89
C ALA A 102 10.81 1.15 -5.37
N GLN A 103 9.78 1.14 -6.23
CA GLN A 103 9.91 1.24 -7.68
C GLN A 103 9.22 2.51 -8.17
N PRO A 104 9.98 3.54 -8.58
CA PRO A 104 9.40 4.78 -9.06
C PRO A 104 8.81 4.61 -10.47
N GLN A 105 7.66 5.22 -10.68
CA GLN A 105 7.09 5.53 -11.98
C GLN A 105 7.03 7.04 -12.13
N VAL A 106 8.18 7.61 -12.53
CA VAL A 106 8.43 9.06 -12.54
C VAL A 106 7.38 9.82 -13.37
N ALA A 107 7.02 9.30 -14.54
CA ALA A 107 6.02 9.90 -15.42
C ALA A 107 4.61 10.03 -14.80
N GLN A 108 4.33 9.30 -13.72
CA GLN A 108 3.05 9.33 -13.02
C GLN A 108 3.14 9.94 -11.61
N GLY A 109 4.32 10.38 -11.18
CA GLY A 109 4.52 10.86 -9.80
C GLY A 109 4.19 9.79 -8.76
N VAL A 110 4.42 8.50 -9.05
CA VAL A 110 4.07 7.40 -8.15
C VAL A 110 5.29 6.54 -7.83
N VAL A 111 5.34 5.98 -6.62
CA VAL A 111 6.28 4.94 -6.23
C VAL A 111 5.50 3.71 -5.77
N PHE A 112 5.74 2.57 -6.41
CA PHE A 112 5.20 1.30 -5.97
C PHE A 112 6.11 0.66 -4.93
N ILE A 113 5.61 0.54 -3.71
CA ILE A 113 6.29 -0.12 -2.59
C ILE A 113 5.84 -1.58 -2.55
N THR A 114 6.71 -2.50 -2.92
CA THR A 114 6.46 -3.95 -2.89
C THR A 114 7.05 -4.56 -1.62
N ILE A 115 6.21 -5.25 -0.85
CA ILE A 115 6.52 -5.83 0.46
C ILE A 115 6.33 -7.33 0.38
N ASN A 116 7.43 -8.08 0.35
CA ASN A 116 7.42 -9.54 0.46
C ASN A 116 7.57 -9.93 1.92
N TYR A 117 6.66 -10.76 2.42
CA TYR A 117 6.66 -11.17 3.82
C TYR A 117 6.10 -12.58 4.00
N ARG A 118 6.41 -13.19 5.15
CA ARG A 118 5.83 -14.46 5.59
C ARG A 118 5.01 -14.28 6.86
N LEU A 119 3.91 -15.03 6.95
CA LEU A 119 3.16 -15.14 8.19
C LEU A 119 3.88 -16.09 9.16
N ARG A 120 4.23 -15.64 10.36
CA ARG A 120 4.98 -16.46 11.33
C ARG A 120 4.29 -17.76 11.71
N LYS A 121 2.95 -17.74 11.82
CA LYS A 121 2.16 -18.92 12.25
C LYS A 121 2.01 -19.99 11.18
N THR A 122 1.95 -19.61 9.91
CA THR A 122 1.62 -20.53 8.81
C THR A 122 2.78 -20.75 7.85
N ASN A 123 3.86 -19.97 8.00
CA ASN A 123 5.01 -19.90 7.09
C ASN A 123 4.62 -19.70 5.61
N VAL A 124 3.45 -19.10 5.36
CA VAL A 124 2.96 -18.80 4.01
C VAL A 124 3.58 -17.49 3.55
N ARG A 125 4.21 -17.51 2.37
CA ARG A 125 4.73 -16.32 1.68
C ARG A 125 3.59 -15.51 1.06
N GLN A 126 3.66 -14.19 1.22
CA GLN A 126 2.73 -13.24 0.66
C GLN A 126 3.49 -12.04 0.09
N ASN A 127 2.83 -11.34 -0.86
CA ASN A 127 3.33 -10.11 -1.46
C ASN A 127 2.25 -9.02 -1.39
N LEU A 128 2.60 -7.80 -0.98
CA LEU A 128 1.72 -6.64 -0.94
C LEU A 128 2.38 -5.48 -1.70
N VAL A 129 1.63 -4.88 -2.63
CA VAL A 129 2.06 -3.68 -3.36
C VAL A 129 1.25 -2.49 -2.84
N TYR A 130 1.94 -1.47 -2.37
CA TYR A 130 1.40 -0.22 -1.86
C TYR A 130 1.82 0.92 -2.80
N PRO A 131 0.89 1.57 -3.52
CA PRO A 131 1.19 2.75 -4.32
C PRO A 131 1.29 3.97 -3.42
N PHE A 132 2.39 4.71 -3.51
CA PHE A 132 2.62 5.98 -2.84
C PHE A 132 2.72 7.11 -3.86
N TYR A 133 1.84 8.10 -3.74
CA TYR A 133 1.77 9.23 -4.67
C TYR A 133 2.65 10.37 -4.15
N LEU A 134 3.51 10.89 -5.03
CA LEU A 134 4.36 12.03 -4.78
C LEU A 134 3.78 13.23 -5.51
N GLN A 135 3.49 14.30 -4.78
CA GLN A 135 3.01 15.54 -5.37
C GLN A 135 4.23 16.39 -5.70
N GLY A 136 4.83 16.12 -6.86
CA GLY A 136 5.89 16.94 -7.43
C GLY A 136 5.30 18.11 -8.23
N ASP A 137 6.01 19.24 -8.25
CA ASP A 137 5.78 20.29 -9.23
C ASP A 137 6.00 19.67 -10.62
N LEU A 138 4.91 19.47 -11.35
CA LEU A 138 5.01 19.12 -12.77
C LEU A 138 5.61 20.36 -13.45
N ASP A 139 6.82 20.24 -13.98
CA ASP A 139 7.45 21.30 -14.78
C ASP A 139 6.45 21.78 -15.85
N GLU A 140 5.91 22.99 -15.68
CA GLU A 140 4.93 23.63 -16.59
C GLU A 140 5.46 23.77 -18.03
N SER A 141 6.74 23.48 -18.27
CA SER A 141 7.41 23.62 -19.57
C SER A 141 6.86 22.69 -20.67
N GLN A 142 6.01 21.70 -20.35
CA GLN A 142 5.41 20.80 -21.34
C GLN A 142 3.96 21.16 -21.75
N THR A 143 3.31 22.13 -21.11
CA THR A 143 1.95 22.56 -21.52
C THR A 143 1.96 23.50 -22.74
N LEU A 144 3.11 24.08 -23.10
CA LEU A 144 3.24 24.96 -24.27
C LEU A 144 3.17 24.24 -25.63
N ASN A 145 3.18 22.89 -25.67
CA ASN A 145 3.00 22.13 -26.91
C ASN A 145 1.56 21.65 -27.15
N ALA A 146 0.62 21.90 -26.23
CA ALA A 146 -0.79 21.56 -26.40
C ALA A 146 -1.64 22.75 -26.92
N GLY A 147 -1.00 23.89 -27.23
CA GLY A 147 -1.65 25.15 -27.61
C GLY A 147 -1.51 25.57 -29.07
N THR A 148 -1.21 24.66 -30.00
CA THR A 148 -1.13 25.01 -31.45
C THR A 148 -1.80 23.95 -32.32
N VAL A 149 -3.10 23.73 -32.11
CA VAL A 149 -3.95 23.09 -33.12
C VAL A 149 -5.35 23.72 -33.11
N ASN A 150 -5.44 25.05 -33.24
CA ASN A 150 -6.72 25.74 -33.48
C ASN A 150 -6.53 27.07 -34.23
N ALA A 151 -5.83 27.05 -35.37
CA ALA A 151 -5.67 28.25 -36.20
C ALA A 151 -5.55 28.01 -37.73
N TYR A 152 -5.98 26.87 -38.29
CA TYR A 152 -5.82 26.63 -39.74
C TYR A 152 -7.01 25.98 -40.48
N LEU A 153 -8.25 26.07 -39.98
CA LEU A 153 -9.43 25.70 -40.78
C LEU A 153 -10.59 26.71 -40.62
N GLU A 154 -10.28 28.00 -40.68
CA GLU A 154 -11.20 28.99 -41.25
C GLU A 154 -10.48 29.68 -42.42
N ASN A 155 -11.13 29.66 -43.59
CA ASN A 155 -10.70 30.10 -44.92
C ASN A 155 -10.05 29.02 -45.80
N GLY A 156 -10.91 28.44 -46.66
CA GLY A 156 -10.59 27.55 -47.76
C GLY A 156 -11.86 26.93 -48.33
#